data_AF-A0A821PDW5-F1
#
_entry.id   AF-A0A821PDW5-F1
#
_cell.length_a   1.000
_cell.length_b   1.000
_cell.length_c   1.000
_cell.angle_alpha   90.00
_cell.angle_beta   90.00
_cell.angle_gamma   90.00
#
_symmetry.space_group_name_H-M   'P 1'
#
loop_
_entity.id
_entity.type
_entity.pdbx_description
1 polymer ?
#
loop_
_entity_poly.entity_id
_entity_poly.type
_entity_poly.pdbx_seq_one_letter_code
_entity_poly.pdbx_strand_id
1 'polypeptide(L)'
;MEKGIATWGYISGVDQLDVHGTNVHYAKPRDVQKDEASLEPNHTEFIFIDDGTPSKYGSEIEFRSRFERAIAGESFSLENTTINRRHSSKDWSANDFVPDVLLVIEGGL
;
A
#
# COMPACT_ATOMS: atom_id res chain seq x y z
N MET A 1 3.09 9.96 3.72
CA MET A 1 1.78 9.28 3.67
C MET A 1 2.07 7.81 3.42
N GLU A 2 1.53 6.92 4.24
CA GLU A 2 1.90 5.50 4.25
C GLU A 2 0.68 4.64 3.95
N LYS A 3 0.78 3.78 2.92
CA LYS A 3 -0.27 2.86 2.49
C LYS A 3 -0.01 1.47 3.08
N GLY A 4 -0.99 0.93 3.79
CA GLY A 4 -1.01 -0.48 4.18
C GLY A 4 -1.60 -1.33 3.06
N ILE A 5 -0.92 -2.40 2.66
CA ILE A 5 -1.47 -3.42 1.75
C ILE A 5 -1.55 -4.72 2.55
N ALA A 6 -2.73 -5.30 2.68
CA ALA A 6 -2.96 -6.48 3.51
C ALA A 6 -3.91 -7.49 2.84
N THR A 7 -3.76 -8.78 3.18
CA THR A 7 -4.70 -9.83 2.74
C THR A 7 -5.98 -9.80 3.58
N TRP A 8 -7.14 -9.70 2.92
CA TRP A 8 -8.47 -9.60 3.53
C TRP A 8 -8.78 -10.77 4.47
N GLY A 9 -8.57 -12.01 4.00
CA GLY A 9 -8.86 -13.22 4.76
C GLY A 9 -8.02 -13.41 6.03
N TYR A 10 -6.99 -12.58 6.25
CA TYR A 10 -6.10 -12.62 7.41
C TYR A 10 -6.37 -11.49 8.41
N ILE A 11 -7.35 -10.62 8.16
CA ILE A 11 -7.65 -9.47 9.04
C ILE A 11 -8.57 -9.89 10.18
N SER A 12 -8.14 -9.63 11.41
CA SER A 12 -8.98 -9.81 12.59
C SER A 12 -10.06 -8.73 12.65
N GLY A 13 -11.30 -9.09 12.99
CA GLY A 13 -12.40 -8.12 13.11
C GLY A 13 -12.94 -7.63 11.76
N VAL A 14 -12.82 -8.47 10.72
CA VAL A 14 -13.30 -8.18 9.36
C VAL A 14 -14.80 -7.91 9.30
N ASP A 15 -15.57 -8.46 10.23
CA ASP A 15 -17.00 -8.23 10.41
C ASP A 15 -17.35 -6.76 10.68
N GLN A 16 -16.43 -5.99 11.27
CA GLN A 16 -16.60 -4.55 11.48
C GLN A 16 -16.40 -3.74 10.20
N LEU A 17 -15.68 -4.32 9.22
CA LEU A 17 -15.32 -3.70 7.94
C LEU A 17 -16.26 -4.15 6.83
N ASP A 18 -16.81 -5.37 6.93
CA ASP A 18 -17.78 -5.95 5.99
C ASP A 18 -19.20 -5.40 6.24
N VAL A 19 -19.32 -4.08 6.08
CA VAL A 19 -20.59 -3.36 6.21
C VAL A 19 -20.85 -2.56 4.96
N HIS A 20 -22.11 -2.48 4.54
CA HIS A 20 -22.51 -1.57 3.48
C HIS A 20 -22.46 -0.11 3.97
N GLY A 21 -21.35 0.58 3.72
CA GLY A 21 -21.18 1.98 4.09
C GLY A 21 -19.79 2.53 3.73
N THR A 22 -19.63 3.85 3.80
CA THR A 22 -18.34 4.53 3.52
C THR A 22 -17.60 4.94 4.79
N ASN A 23 -18.28 5.00 5.93
CA ASN A 23 -17.70 5.31 7.23
C ASN A 23 -17.90 4.11 8.14
N VAL A 24 -16.81 3.41 8.42
CA VAL A 24 -16.80 2.20 9.24
C VAL A 24 -15.94 2.44 10.48
N HIS A 25 -16.37 1.89 11.61
CA HIS A 25 -15.61 1.95 12.84
C HIS A 25 -14.87 0.63 13.02
N TYR A 26 -13.55 0.70 13.10
CA TYR A 26 -12.71 -0.45 13.41
C TYR A 26 -12.13 -0.30 14.82
N ALA A 27 -12.51 -1.20 15.71
CA ALA A 27 -11.89 -1.36 17.01
C ALA A 27 -10.91 -2.53 16.95
N LYS A 28 -9.62 -2.24 17.17
CA LYS A 28 -8.55 -3.25 17.21
C LYS A 28 -8.92 -4.33 18.25
N PRO A 29 -9.10 -5.60 17.83
CA PRO A 29 -9.40 -6.68 18.76
C PRO A 29 -8.32 -6.82 19.82
N ARG A 30 -8.72 -7.14 21.07
CA ARG A 30 -7.77 -7.39 22.16
C ARG A 30 -7.10 -8.75 22.02
N ASP A 31 -7.86 -9.73 21.56
CA ASP A 31 -7.41 -11.10 21.34
C ASP A 31 -7.44 -11.36 19.83
N VAL A 32 -6.26 -11.59 19.25
CA VAL A 32 -6.11 -11.92 17.83
C VAL A 32 -5.84 -13.42 17.74
N GLN A 33 -6.56 -14.10 16.86
CA GLN A 33 -6.36 -15.53 16.66
C GLN A 33 -5.00 -15.82 16.00
N LYS A 34 -4.52 -17.05 16.13
CA LYS A 34 -3.19 -17.46 15.61
C LYS A 34 -3.02 -17.17 14.11
N ASP A 35 -4.09 -17.29 13.34
CA ASP A 35 -4.08 -17.15 11.88
C ASP A 35 -4.79 -15.87 11.42
N GLU A 36 -4.69 -14.82 12.24
CA GLU A 36 -5.22 -13.48 11.98
C GLU A 36 -4.21 -12.40 12.39
N ALA A 37 -4.39 -11.19 11.86
CA ALA A 37 -3.64 -10.01 12.24
C ALA A 37 -4.55 -8.78 12.33
N SER A 38 -4.29 -7.91 13.30
CA SER A 38 -4.99 -6.63 13.41
C SER A 38 -4.37 -5.56 12.52
N LEU A 39 -5.21 -4.65 12.03
CA LEU A 39 -4.76 -3.45 11.31
C LEU A 39 -3.94 -2.51 12.22
N GLU A 40 -2.95 -1.85 11.61
CA GLU A 40 -2.08 -0.86 12.26
C GLU A 40 -2.71 0.55 12.19
N PRO A 41 -3.05 1.19 13.32
CA PRO A 41 -3.78 2.46 13.31
C PRO A 41 -3.04 3.66 12.69
N ASN A 42 -1.73 3.55 12.48
CA ASN A 42 -0.91 4.67 11.99
C ASN A 42 -0.83 4.78 10.46
N HIS A 43 -1.40 3.83 9.70
CA HIS A 43 -1.55 4.00 8.25
C HIS A 43 -2.66 5.00 7.90
N THR A 44 -2.46 5.75 6.82
CA THR A 44 -3.46 6.70 6.33
C THR A 44 -4.51 6.05 5.44
N GLU A 45 -4.11 5.01 4.71
CA GLU A 45 -4.94 4.33 3.71
C GLU A 45 -4.61 2.84 3.71
N PHE A 46 -5.62 2.02 3.40
CA PHE A 46 -5.48 0.58 3.28
C PHE A 46 -5.98 0.08 1.92
N ILE A 47 -5.30 -0.91 1.37
CA ILE A 47 -5.76 -1.71 0.25
C ILE A 47 -5.86 -3.16 0.74
N PHE A 48 -7.06 -3.73 0.67
CA PHE A 48 -7.30 -5.12 1.06
C PHE A 48 -7.38 -6.01 -0.17
N ILE A 49 -6.57 -7.07 -0.18
CA ILE A 49 -6.51 -8.05 -1.27
C ILE A 49 -7.30 -9.28 -0.84
N ASP A 50 -8.35 -9.59 -1.59
CA ASP A 50 -9.19 -10.76 -1.34
C ASP A 50 -8.95 -11.81 -2.43
N ASP A 51 -8.64 -13.04 -1.99
CA ASP A 51 -8.55 -14.22 -2.85
C ASP A 51 -9.68 -15.24 -2.59
N GLY A 52 -10.66 -14.86 -1.77
CA GLY A 52 -11.80 -15.67 -1.38
C GLY A 52 -11.49 -16.75 -0.35
N THR A 53 -10.25 -16.82 0.16
CA THR A 53 -9.85 -17.82 1.16
C THR A 53 -9.58 -17.19 2.53
N PRO A 54 -10.11 -17.78 3.62
CA PRO A 54 -9.80 -17.32 4.98
C PRO A 54 -8.41 -17.79 5.41
N SER A 55 -7.76 -17.02 6.29
CA SER A 55 -6.52 -17.37 7.00
C SER A 55 -5.34 -17.74 6.11
N LYS A 56 -5.34 -17.29 4.86
CA LYS A 56 -4.22 -17.49 3.94
C LYS A 56 -3.38 -16.22 3.87
N TYR A 57 -2.08 -16.38 4.12
CA TYR A 57 -1.12 -15.29 4.01
C TYR A 57 -0.55 -15.17 2.59
N GLY A 58 -0.13 -13.96 2.21
CA GLY A 58 0.69 -13.73 1.02
C GLY A 58 -0.08 -13.48 -0.28
N SER A 59 -1.42 -13.38 -0.24
CA SER A 59 -2.20 -13.02 -1.43
C SER A 59 -1.85 -11.60 -1.93
N GLU A 60 -1.35 -10.75 -1.03
CA GLU A 60 -0.93 -9.39 -1.33
C GLU A 60 0.40 -9.28 -2.07
N ILE A 61 1.26 -10.31 -2.05
CA ILE A 61 2.65 -10.22 -2.55
C ILE A 61 2.69 -9.94 -4.06
N GLU A 62 1.89 -10.69 -4.83
CA GLU A 62 1.82 -10.50 -6.28
C GLU A 62 1.19 -9.16 -6.63
N PHE A 63 0.12 -8.77 -5.92
CA PHE A 63 -0.53 -7.49 -6.10
C PHE A 63 0.45 -6.34 -5.85
N ARG A 64 1.18 -6.37 -4.72
CA ARG A 64 2.16 -5.35 -4.34
C ARG A 64 3.21 -5.16 -5.43
N SER A 65 3.79 -6.25 -5.92
CA SER A 65 4.79 -6.22 -6.99
C SER A 65 4.27 -5.59 -8.28
N ARG A 66 3.01 -5.89 -8.67
CA ARG A 66 2.38 -5.31 -9.86
C ARG A 66 2.01 -3.84 -9.67
N PHE A 67 1.53 -3.49 -8.48
CA PHE A 67 1.14 -2.13 -8.10
C PHE A 67 2.35 -1.19 -8.07
N GLU A 68 3.43 -1.59 -7.40
CA GLU A 68 4.69 -0.83 -7.34
C GLU A 68 5.27 -0.65 -8.76
N ARG A 69 5.30 -1.72 -9.57
CA ARG A 69 5.75 -1.64 -10.97
C ARG A 69 4.89 -0.71 -11.82
N ALA A 70 3.57 -0.72 -11.62
CA ALA A 70 2.67 0.16 -12.37
C ALA A 70 2.97 1.63 -12.04
N ILE A 71 3.12 1.97 -10.76
CA ILE A 71 3.46 3.32 -10.30
C ILE A 71 4.85 3.74 -10.81
N ALA A 72 5.85 2.86 -10.72
CA ALA A 72 7.19 3.15 -11.21
C ALA A 72 7.22 3.39 -12.73
N GLY A 73 6.30 2.77 -13.46
CA GLY A 73 6.12 2.97 -14.90
C GLY A 73 5.37 4.25 -15.29
N GLU A 74 4.73 4.94 -14.34
CA GLU A 74 4.07 6.23 -14.62
C GLU A 74 5.11 7.34 -14.80
N SER A 75 4.91 8.16 -15.83
CA SER A 75 5.69 9.37 -16.05
C SER A 75 5.22 10.48 -15.12
N PHE A 76 6.14 11.08 -14.37
CA PHE A 76 5.80 12.20 -13.50
C PHE A 76 5.57 13.48 -14.31
N SER A 77 4.37 14.05 -14.29
CA SER A 77 4.13 15.38 -14.86
C SER A 77 4.54 16.47 -13.86
N LEU A 78 5.55 17.25 -14.20
CA LEU A 78 6.06 18.38 -13.40
C LEU A 78 5.21 19.65 -13.54
N GLU A 79 3.93 19.57 -13.94
CA GLU A 79 3.10 20.74 -14.23
C GLU A 79 2.80 21.67 -13.03
N ASN A 80 3.11 21.26 -11.79
CA ASN A 80 2.86 22.08 -10.59
C ASN A 80 4.11 22.64 -9.88
N THR A 81 5.32 22.47 -10.43
CA THR A 81 6.58 22.93 -9.77
C THR A 81 7.21 24.14 -10.45
N THR A 82 6.44 24.93 -11.22
CA THR A 82 6.95 26.12 -11.92
C THR A 82 6.78 27.41 -11.11
N ILE A 83 7.17 27.40 -9.84
CA ILE A 83 7.49 28.64 -9.12
C ILE A 83 8.91 28.48 -8.55
N ASN A 84 9.90 29.04 -9.26
CA ASN A 84 11.29 29.30 -8.83
C ASN A 84 12.42 28.33 -9.24
N ARG A 85 12.58 28.01 -10.53
CA ARG A 85 13.92 27.68 -11.07
C ARG A 85 14.27 28.58 -12.25
N ARG A 86 14.90 29.72 -11.95
CA ARG A 86 15.73 30.45 -12.93
C ARG A 86 17.16 29.92 -12.78
N HIS A 87 17.72 29.51 -13.92
CA HIS A 87 19.09 29.01 -14.13
C HIS A 87 19.42 27.60 -13.58
N SER A 88 19.43 26.61 -14.48
CA SER A 88 20.70 26.03 -14.96
C SER A 88 20.43 25.05 -16.09
N SER A 89 21.14 25.28 -17.19
CA SER A 89 21.24 24.46 -18.40
C SER A 89 21.80 23.06 -18.13
N LYS A 90 21.02 22.01 -18.41
CA LYS A 90 21.50 20.74 -18.98
C LYS A 90 20.32 19.83 -19.33
N ASP A 91 20.41 19.23 -20.50
CA ASP A 91 19.42 18.39 -21.15
C ASP A 91 18.91 17.27 -20.24
N TRP A 92 17.60 17.26 -19.99
CA TRP A 92 16.93 16.11 -19.39
C TRP A 92 16.33 15.27 -20.51
N SER A 93 17.11 14.33 -21.06
CA SER A 93 16.64 13.32 -21.99
C SER A 93 16.80 11.93 -21.38
N ALA A 94 15.87 11.55 -20.51
CA ALA A 94 15.57 10.16 -20.16
C ALA A 94 14.23 10.16 -19.42
N ASN A 95 13.30 9.34 -19.87
CA ASN A 95 11.95 9.17 -19.31
C ASN A 95 11.87 9.39 -17.79
N ASP A 96 11.03 10.34 -17.38
CA ASP A 96 10.76 10.76 -16.00
C ASP A 96 9.96 9.71 -15.21
N PHE A 97 10.59 8.57 -14.91
CA PHE A 97 9.98 7.49 -14.12
C PHE A 97 10.05 7.76 -12.61
N VAL A 98 9.07 7.26 -11.87
CA VAL A 98 9.08 7.29 -10.40
C VAL A 98 10.06 6.22 -9.88
N PRO A 99 11.10 6.60 -9.09
CA PRO A 99 12.04 5.63 -8.54
C PRO A 99 11.37 4.80 -7.43
N ASP A 100 11.63 3.49 -7.45
CA ASP A 100 11.17 2.53 -6.45
C ASP A 100 12.37 1.92 -5.71
N VAL A 101 12.28 1.84 -4.38
CA VAL A 101 13.38 1.43 -3.49
C VAL A 101 12.87 0.47 -2.42
N LEU A 102 13.47 -0.73 -2.36
CA LEU A 102 13.16 -1.74 -1.35
C LEU A 102 14.07 -1.63 -0.13
N LEU A 103 13.48 -1.45 1.04
CA LEU A 103 14.16 -1.54 2.34
C LEU A 103 13.67 -2.78 3.08
N VAL A 104 14.60 -3.69 3.44
CA VAL A 104 14.31 -4.89 4.23
C VAL A 104 15.06 -4.77 5.56
N ILE A 105 14.33 -4.87 6.67
CA ILE A 105 14.90 -4.78 8.03
C ILE A 105 15.21 -6.19 8.54
N GLU A 106 14.22 -7.08 8.54
CA GLU A 106 14.33 -8.51 8.90
C GLU A 106 13.39 -9.32 7.98
N GLY A 107 13.63 -10.63 7.84
CA GLY A 107 12.85 -11.50 6.95
C GLY A 107 12.72 -12.94 7.45
N GLY A 108 11.68 -13.62 6.95
CA GLY A 108 11.39 -15.05 7.16
C GLY A 108 11.30 -15.82 5.85
N LEU A 109 10.97 -17.12 5.94
CA LEU A 109 10.75 -18.03 4.80
C LEU A 109 9.30 -18.05 4.36
#